data_AF-A0A0Q8QZ97-F1
#
_entry.id   AF-A0A0Q8QZ97-F1
#
_cell.length_a   1.000
_cell.length_b   1.000
_cell.length_c   1.000
_cell.angle_alpha   90.00
_cell.angle_beta   90.00
_cell.angle_gamma   90.00
#
_symmetry.space_group_name_H-M   'P 1'
#
loop_
_entity.id
_entity.type
_entity.pdbx_description
1 polymer ?
#
loop_
_entity_poly.entity_id
_entity_poly.type
_entity_poly.pdbx_seq_one_letter_code
_entity_poly.pdbx_strand_id
1 'polypeptide(L)'
;MRAALAAVAAALALNATHAAAQANMERFAAPPPSRDEVMLQSADELGETRHFCADVPGFGVLSAGLTGWEPRWPLEVHSCKLGLPKSHYFFVDQLVSRSAFIDGGRIRFTRFDLCAEVHRTGATPDTVVREDSWVILAPCSDSPRQRFTMAANGEIRSQADGAKCLTIGVEAHEAGNRVPGQPWLQRALTVSSCSLAEAPRQSWRLSAPGPDPS
;
A
#
# COMPACT_ATOMS: atom_id res chain seq x y z
N MET A 1 -2.25 18.50 49.89
CA MET A 1 -2.89 17.17 49.67
C MET A 1 -3.75 17.09 48.41
N ARG A 2 -4.66 18.02 48.12
CA ARG A 2 -5.57 17.93 46.94
C ARG A 2 -4.87 17.96 45.56
N ALA A 3 -3.81 18.74 45.40
CA ALA A 3 -3.08 18.84 44.12
C ALA A 3 -2.31 17.55 43.74
N ALA A 4 -1.76 16.83 44.73
CA ALA A 4 -1.05 15.58 44.50
C ALA A 4 -1.99 14.43 44.07
N LEU A 5 -3.20 14.39 44.63
CA LEU A 5 -4.23 13.42 44.24
C LEU A 5 -4.73 13.63 42.80
N ALA A 6 -4.86 14.88 42.36
CA ALA A 6 -5.27 15.21 40.98
C ALA A 6 -4.19 14.84 39.95
N ALA A 7 -2.90 15.06 40.27
CA ALA A 7 -1.78 14.68 39.40
C ALA A 7 -1.65 13.16 39.22
N VAL A 8 -1.87 12.39 40.30
CA VAL A 8 -1.84 10.92 40.26
C VAL A 8 -3.00 10.36 39.44
N ALA A 9 -4.21 10.92 39.57
CA ALA A 9 -5.38 10.52 38.78
C ALA A 9 -5.19 10.82 37.28
N ALA A 10 -4.60 11.97 36.93
CA ALA A 10 -4.30 12.32 35.54
C ALA A 10 -3.22 11.40 34.93
N ALA A 11 -2.17 11.07 35.68
CA ALA A 11 -1.13 10.13 35.24
C ALA A 11 -1.67 8.70 35.05
N LEU A 12 -2.55 8.24 35.95
CA LEU A 12 -3.22 6.94 35.83
C LEU A 12 -4.17 6.89 34.61
N ALA A 13 -4.89 7.97 34.32
CA ALA A 13 -5.74 8.07 33.13
C ALA A 13 -4.93 8.11 31.82
N LEU A 14 -3.78 8.81 31.79
CA LEU A 14 -2.87 8.79 30.64
C LEU A 14 -2.23 7.41 30.42
N ASN A 15 -1.88 6.70 31.50
CA ASN A 15 -1.33 5.35 31.39
C ASN A 15 -2.38 4.32 30.95
N ALA A 16 -3.62 4.44 31.41
CA ALA A 16 -4.72 3.57 30.99
C ALA A 16 -5.09 3.78 29.51
N THR A 17 -5.02 5.01 29.00
CA THR A 17 -5.26 5.31 27.57
C THR A 17 -4.12 4.82 26.68
N HIS A 18 -2.86 4.94 27.11
CA HIS A 18 -1.72 4.34 26.40
C HIS A 18 -1.80 2.81 26.37
N ALA A 19 -2.13 2.16 27.49
CA ALA A 19 -2.27 0.71 27.56
C ALA A 19 -3.41 0.19 26.67
N ALA A 20 -4.55 0.90 26.61
CA ALA A 20 -5.66 0.55 25.73
C ALA A 20 -5.34 0.76 24.24
N ALA A 21 -4.63 1.84 23.88
CA ALA A 21 -4.16 2.06 22.51
C ALA A 21 -3.14 0.99 22.07
N GLN A 22 -2.24 0.59 22.97
CA GLN A 22 -1.25 -0.44 22.71
C GLN A 22 -1.88 -1.85 22.59
N ALA A 23 -2.85 -2.18 23.44
CA ALA A 23 -3.61 -3.44 23.36
C ALA A 23 -4.46 -3.54 22.09
N ASN A 24 -5.03 -2.42 21.60
CA ASN A 24 -5.73 -2.41 20.31
C ASN A 24 -4.78 -2.58 19.12
N MET A 25 -3.56 -2.03 19.18
CA MET A 25 -2.56 -2.25 18.14
C MET A 25 -2.07 -3.70 18.09
N GLU A 26 -1.87 -4.36 19.24
CA GLU A 26 -1.42 -5.76 19.31
C GLU A 26 -2.38 -6.75 18.64
N ARG A 27 -3.68 -6.44 18.57
CA ARG A 27 -4.66 -7.23 17.80
C ARG A 27 -4.36 -7.28 16.30
N PHE A 28 -3.64 -6.29 15.78
CA PHE A 28 -3.22 -6.18 14.38
C PHE A 28 -1.74 -6.55 14.19
N ALA A 29 -1.12 -7.17 15.20
CA ALA A 29 0.23 -7.72 15.06
C ALA A 29 0.21 -8.78 13.97
N ALA A 30 0.71 -8.43 12.78
CA ALA A 30 1.04 -9.44 11.80
C ALA A 30 2.37 -10.08 12.19
N PRO A 31 2.62 -11.35 11.81
CA PRO A 31 3.96 -11.89 11.88
C PRO A 31 4.93 -11.01 11.05
N PRO A 32 6.24 -11.04 11.37
CA PRO A 32 7.23 -10.40 10.53
C PRO A 32 7.09 -10.82 9.05
N PRO A 33 7.41 -9.94 8.09
CA PRO A 33 7.38 -10.30 6.68
C PRO A 33 8.23 -11.55 6.40
N SER A 34 7.67 -12.49 5.65
CA SER A 34 8.40 -13.64 5.14
C SER A 34 9.38 -13.21 4.04
N ARG A 35 10.28 -14.11 3.62
CA ARG A 35 11.21 -13.85 2.50
C ARG A 35 10.51 -13.59 1.16
N ASP A 36 9.28 -14.08 1.01
CA ASP A 36 8.47 -13.84 -0.19
C ASP A 36 7.75 -12.49 -0.14
N GLU A 37 7.65 -11.85 1.02
CA GLU A 37 6.93 -10.60 1.19
C GLU A 37 7.86 -9.42 0.89
N VAL A 38 7.49 -8.64 -0.13
CA VAL A 38 8.21 -7.46 -0.61
C VAL A 38 7.27 -6.27 -0.71
N MET A 39 7.82 -5.08 -0.88
CA MET A 39 7.07 -3.89 -1.26
C MET A 39 7.22 -3.64 -2.76
N LEU A 40 6.12 -3.24 -3.40
CA LEU A 40 6.15 -2.70 -4.76
C LEU A 40 6.33 -1.19 -4.67
N GLN A 41 7.56 -0.73 -4.89
CA GLN A 41 8.00 0.64 -4.62
C GLN A 41 8.30 1.41 -5.91
N SER A 42 8.01 2.72 -5.92
CA SER A 42 8.41 3.63 -7.00
C SER A 42 9.94 3.70 -7.11
N ALA A 43 10.45 3.68 -8.34
CA ALA A 43 11.89 3.83 -8.56
C ALA A 43 12.35 5.28 -8.31
N ASP A 44 11.53 6.25 -8.70
CA ASP A 44 11.72 7.68 -8.41
C ASP A 44 11.15 8.03 -7.02
N GLU A 45 11.65 9.10 -6.42
CA GLU A 45 11.16 9.62 -5.13
C GLU A 45 9.82 10.33 -5.29
N LEU A 46 9.57 11.00 -6.43
CA LEU A 46 8.36 11.77 -6.70
C LEU A 46 8.06 12.79 -5.58
N GLY A 47 9.09 13.39 -5.00
CA GLY A 47 8.98 14.32 -3.88
C GLY A 47 8.72 13.67 -2.51
N GLU A 48 8.84 12.34 -2.41
CA GLU A 48 8.80 11.57 -1.17
C GLU A 48 10.11 10.77 -1.04
N THR A 49 10.98 11.17 -0.12
CA THR A 49 12.32 10.55 0.03
C THR A 49 12.26 9.08 0.46
N ARG A 50 11.13 8.63 1.01
CA ARG A 50 10.88 7.21 1.31
C ARG A 50 10.38 6.43 0.09
N HIS A 51 10.14 7.11 -1.03
CA HIS A 51 9.41 6.64 -2.19
C HIS A 51 7.94 6.30 -1.87
N PHE A 52 7.19 5.94 -2.91
CA PHE A 52 5.81 5.50 -2.82
C PHE A 52 5.72 3.97 -2.97
N CYS A 53 4.88 3.32 -2.17
CA CYS A 53 4.63 1.88 -2.23
C CYS A 53 3.15 1.63 -2.52
N ALA A 54 2.86 0.61 -3.32
CA ALA A 54 1.47 0.17 -3.53
C ALA A 54 0.82 -0.16 -2.19
N ASP A 55 -0.37 0.38 -1.95
CA ASP A 55 -1.00 0.42 -0.64
C ASP A 55 -2.50 0.10 -0.75
N VAL A 56 -2.98 -0.69 0.20
CA VAL A 56 -4.40 -0.95 0.40
C VAL A 56 -5.00 0.15 1.28
N PRO A 57 -5.86 1.02 0.74
CA PRO A 57 -6.34 2.17 1.48
C PRO A 57 -7.12 1.77 2.74
N GLY A 58 -7.01 2.59 3.78
CA GLY A 58 -7.88 2.51 4.96
C GLY A 58 -7.56 1.39 5.95
N PHE A 59 -6.39 0.76 5.92
CA PHE A 59 -6.01 -0.20 6.98
C PHE A 59 -6.00 0.43 8.38
N GLY A 60 -5.60 1.70 8.51
CA GLY A 60 -5.73 2.45 9.77
C GLY A 60 -7.19 2.53 10.27
N VAL A 61 -8.15 2.60 9.34
CA VAL A 61 -9.60 2.64 9.62
C VAL A 61 -10.11 1.24 10.02
N LEU A 62 -9.66 0.19 9.33
CA LEU A 62 -9.90 -1.21 9.74
C LEU A 62 -9.38 -1.49 11.15
N SER A 63 -8.19 -0.96 11.47
CA SER A 63 -7.57 -1.12 12.79
C SER A 63 -8.32 -0.39 13.91
N ALA A 64 -9.09 0.64 13.55
CA ALA A 64 -9.94 1.39 14.47
C ALA A 64 -11.34 0.77 14.66
N GLY A 65 -11.60 -0.41 14.07
CA GLY A 65 -12.90 -1.08 14.16
C GLY A 65 -14.02 -0.42 13.35
N LEU A 66 -13.66 0.48 12.43
CA LEU A 66 -14.61 1.09 11.51
C LEU A 66 -14.85 0.15 10.33
N THR A 67 -16.10 -0.31 10.21
CA THR A 67 -16.56 -1.17 9.11
C THR A 67 -16.90 -0.30 7.90
N GLY A 68 -15.97 -0.15 6.97
CA GLY A 68 -16.20 0.61 5.74
C GLY A 68 -15.25 0.28 4.59
N TRP A 69 -14.28 -0.61 4.80
CA TRP A 69 -13.39 -1.06 3.74
C TRP A 69 -14.15 -1.95 2.75
N GLU A 70 -14.14 -1.58 1.47
CA GLU A 70 -14.66 -2.41 0.39
C GLU A 70 -13.51 -2.89 -0.48
N PRO A 71 -13.42 -4.20 -0.83
CA PRO A 71 -12.40 -4.73 -1.72
C PRO A 71 -12.31 -3.98 -3.07
N ARG A 72 -13.40 -3.37 -3.52
CA ARG A 72 -13.46 -2.59 -4.77
C ARG A 72 -12.91 -1.16 -4.64
N TRP A 73 -12.42 -0.77 -3.46
CA TRP A 73 -11.73 0.52 -3.34
C TRP A 73 -10.50 0.53 -4.23
N PRO A 74 -10.27 1.63 -4.98
CA PRO A 74 -9.05 1.78 -5.74
C PRO A 74 -7.84 1.66 -4.82
N LEU A 75 -6.88 0.83 -5.20
CA LEU A 75 -5.55 0.86 -4.62
C LEU A 75 -4.96 2.26 -4.78
N GLU A 76 -4.09 2.61 -3.86
CA GLU A 76 -3.31 3.83 -3.92
C GLU A 76 -1.82 3.49 -3.86
N VAL A 77 -1.00 4.50 -4.01
CA VAL A 77 0.34 4.44 -3.45
C VAL A 77 0.42 5.36 -2.25
N HIS A 78 1.22 4.96 -1.29
CA HIS A 78 1.42 5.69 -0.05
C HIS A 78 2.93 5.76 0.24
N SER A 79 3.41 6.78 0.96
CA SER A 79 4.79 6.82 1.47
C SER A 79 5.19 5.44 2.00
N CYS A 80 6.30 4.90 1.49
CA CYS A 80 6.70 3.55 1.87
C CYS A 80 6.97 3.50 3.37
N LYS A 81 6.40 2.49 3.99
CA LYS A 81 6.55 2.23 5.41
C LYS A 81 7.86 1.44 5.54
N LEU A 82 9.00 2.11 5.49
CA LEU A 82 10.32 1.46 5.61
C LEU A 82 11.02 1.89 6.89
N GLY A 83 11.70 0.94 7.55
CA GLY A 83 12.53 1.21 8.74
C GLY A 83 11.75 1.75 9.95
N LEU A 84 10.44 1.54 9.99
CA LEU A 84 9.61 1.98 11.12
C LEU A 84 9.74 1.01 12.29
N PRO A 85 9.87 1.51 13.54
CA PRO A 85 9.71 0.68 14.74
C PRO A 85 8.35 0.01 14.75
N LYS A 86 8.28 -1.25 15.17
CA LYS A 86 7.05 -2.06 15.15
C LYS A 86 6.45 -2.18 13.74
N SER A 87 7.35 -2.39 12.79
CA SER A 87 7.16 -2.47 11.36
C SER A 87 6.08 -3.50 10.96
N HIS A 88 5.95 -4.56 11.76
CA HIS A 88 5.00 -5.66 11.59
C HIS A 88 3.52 -5.25 11.69
N TYR A 89 3.20 -4.09 12.27
CA TYR A 89 1.83 -3.55 12.22
C TYR A 89 1.58 -2.72 10.96
N PHE A 90 2.61 -2.02 10.48
CA PHE A 90 2.42 -0.95 9.52
C PHE A 90 2.53 -1.42 8.08
N PHE A 91 3.22 -2.53 7.81
CA PHE A 91 3.46 -2.94 6.42
C PHE A 91 2.31 -3.77 5.86
N VAL A 92 1.32 -4.13 6.66
CA VAL A 92 0.30 -5.13 6.31
C VAL A 92 -0.38 -4.84 4.97
N ASP A 93 -0.66 -3.56 4.71
CA ASP A 93 -1.28 -2.99 3.51
C ASP A 93 -0.32 -2.70 2.35
N GLN A 94 0.98 -2.91 2.50
CA GLN A 94 2.00 -2.67 1.47
C GLN A 94 2.81 -3.91 1.09
N LEU A 95 2.51 -5.08 1.67
CA LEU A 95 3.21 -6.32 1.38
C LEU A 95 2.56 -7.08 0.22
N VAL A 96 3.38 -7.36 -0.78
CA VAL A 96 3.05 -8.19 -1.94
C VAL A 96 3.93 -9.44 -2.00
N SER A 97 3.41 -10.50 -2.62
CA SER A 97 4.15 -11.75 -2.85
C SER A 97 5.09 -11.62 -4.03
N ARG A 98 6.40 -11.74 -3.79
CA ARG A 98 7.45 -11.71 -4.81
C ARG A 98 7.25 -12.83 -5.83
N SER A 99 7.09 -14.07 -5.38
CA SER A 99 6.91 -15.23 -6.27
C SER A 99 5.62 -15.15 -7.07
N ALA A 100 4.51 -14.72 -6.46
CA ALA A 100 3.26 -14.51 -7.20
C ALA A 100 3.42 -13.48 -8.32
N PHE A 101 4.25 -12.46 -8.12
CA PHE A 101 4.49 -11.44 -9.14
C PHE A 101 5.52 -11.86 -10.19
N ILE A 102 6.71 -12.31 -9.78
CA ILE A 102 7.79 -12.65 -10.70
C ILE A 102 7.47 -13.91 -11.51
N ASP A 103 6.97 -14.97 -10.85
CA ASP A 103 6.72 -16.26 -11.51
C ASP A 103 5.28 -16.34 -12.03
N GLY A 104 4.35 -15.74 -11.29
CA GLY A 104 2.92 -15.78 -11.61
C GLY A 104 2.40 -14.55 -12.35
N GLY A 105 3.16 -13.46 -12.50
CA GLY A 105 2.67 -12.23 -13.12
C GLY A 105 1.48 -11.60 -12.39
N ARG A 106 1.32 -11.82 -11.08
CA ARG A 106 0.21 -11.26 -10.27
C ARG A 106 0.75 -10.44 -9.12
N ILE A 107 0.21 -9.23 -8.95
CA ILE A 107 0.47 -8.43 -7.75
C ILE A 107 -0.51 -8.90 -6.67
N ARG A 108 -0.09 -9.87 -5.85
CA ARG A 108 -0.90 -10.39 -4.74
C ARG A 108 -0.51 -9.74 -3.42
N PHE A 109 -1.45 -9.07 -2.76
CA PHE A 109 -1.29 -8.54 -1.42
C PHE A 109 -1.45 -9.67 -0.39
N THR A 110 -0.33 -10.07 0.21
CA THR A 110 -0.22 -11.33 0.96
C THR A 110 -1.07 -11.37 2.22
N ARG A 111 -1.27 -10.21 2.86
CA ARG A 111 -2.01 -10.10 4.11
C ARG A 111 -3.54 -10.08 3.93
N PHE A 112 -4.00 -9.84 2.71
CA PHE A 112 -5.41 -9.84 2.35
C PHE A 112 -5.80 -11.08 1.54
N ASP A 113 -4.81 -11.79 0.98
CA ASP A 113 -4.97 -12.86 -0.01
C ASP A 113 -5.82 -12.43 -1.21
N LEU A 114 -5.59 -11.20 -1.67
CA LEU A 114 -6.25 -10.59 -2.83
C LEU A 114 -5.21 -10.16 -3.86
N CYS A 115 -5.65 -10.10 -5.12
CA CYS A 115 -4.83 -9.70 -6.25
C CYS A 115 -5.26 -8.33 -6.76
N ALA A 116 -4.29 -7.54 -7.21
CA ALA A 116 -4.55 -6.32 -7.94
C ALA A 116 -5.23 -6.65 -9.28
N GLU A 117 -6.27 -5.89 -9.62
CA GLU A 117 -7.01 -6.02 -10.87
C GLU A 117 -7.21 -4.65 -11.52
N VAL A 118 -6.94 -4.57 -12.83
CA VAL A 118 -7.31 -3.40 -13.63
C VAL A 118 -8.82 -3.31 -13.74
N HIS A 119 -9.41 -2.33 -13.08
CA HIS A 119 -10.85 -2.16 -12.97
C HIS A 119 -11.50 -1.98 -14.34
N ARG A 120 -12.55 -2.76 -14.58
CA ARG A 120 -13.39 -2.68 -15.78
C ARG A 120 -14.55 -1.72 -15.56
N THR A 121 -14.58 -0.63 -16.32
CA THR A 121 -15.71 0.31 -16.29
C THR A 121 -16.68 0.02 -17.44
N GLY A 122 -17.94 -0.29 -17.11
CA GLY A 122 -18.98 -0.56 -18.10
C GLY A 122 -18.81 -1.91 -18.81
N ALA A 123 -19.22 -1.97 -20.08
CA ALA A 123 -19.25 -3.19 -20.88
C ALA A 123 -18.01 -3.39 -21.78
N THR A 124 -16.86 -2.79 -21.44
CA THR A 124 -15.63 -2.95 -22.23
C THR A 124 -15.11 -4.40 -22.19
N PRO A 125 -14.63 -4.98 -23.30
CA PRO A 125 -14.01 -6.30 -23.29
C PRO A 125 -12.84 -6.40 -22.30
N ASP A 126 -12.49 -7.61 -21.86
CA ASP A 126 -11.39 -7.80 -20.90
C ASP A 126 -10.01 -7.45 -21.45
N THR A 127 -9.87 -7.35 -22.77
CA THR A 127 -8.66 -6.92 -23.50
C THR A 127 -8.56 -5.41 -23.70
N VAL A 128 -9.55 -4.63 -23.24
CA VAL A 128 -9.56 -3.17 -23.40
C VAL A 128 -9.33 -2.52 -22.04
N VAL A 129 -8.21 -1.83 -21.90
CA VAL A 129 -7.88 -1.04 -20.72
C VAL A 129 -7.96 0.44 -21.08
N ARG A 130 -8.77 1.20 -20.33
CA ARG A 130 -8.93 2.64 -20.57
C ARG A 130 -7.74 3.39 -19.97
N GLU A 131 -7.50 4.61 -20.46
CA GLU A 131 -6.58 5.52 -19.77
C GLU A 131 -7.03 5.77 -18.34
N ASP A 132 -6.05 5.83 -17.45
CA ASP A 132 -6.20 6.09 -16.02
C ASP A 132 -7.22 5.15 -15.34
N SER A 133 -7.34 3.93 -15.86
CA SER A 133 -8.17 2.89 -15.25
C SER A 133 -7.65 2.59 -13.85
N TRP A 134 -8.53 2.62 -12.86
CA TRP A 134 -8.20 2.26 -11.48
C TRP A 134 -7.68 0.84 -11.36
N VAL A 135 -6.78 0.62 -10.42
CA VAL A 135 -6.43 -0.72 -9.95
C VAL A 135 -7.19 -0.96 -8.65
N ILE A 136 -7.85 -2.10 -8.51
CA ILE A 136 -8.62 -2.48 -7.31
C ILE A 136 -8.12 -3.80 -6.75
N LEU A 137 -8.59 -4.21 -5.58
CA LEU A 137 -8.42 -5.58 -5.10
C LEU A 137 -9.58 -6.47 -5.52
N ALA A 138 -9.25 -7.69 -5.91
CA ALA A 138 -10.22 -8.73 -6.21
C ALA A 138 -9.70 -10.09 -5.76
N PRO A 139 -10.58 -11.09 -5.55
CA PRO A 139 -10.16 -12.46 -5.41
C PRO A 139 -9.24 -12.86 -6.57
N CYS A 140 -8.14 -13.53 -6.25
CA CYS A 140 -7.16 -13.94 -7.24
C CYS A 140 -7.78 -14.91 -8.26
N SER A 141 -7.59 -14.63 -9.55
CA SER A 141 -8.13 -15.42 -10.67
C SER A 141 -7.15 -15.47 -11.84
N ASP A 142 -7.50 -16.20 -12.89
CA ASP A 142 -6.75 -16.24 -14.16
C ASP A 142 -7.12 -15.10 -15.12
N SER A 143 -7.89 -14.10 -14.67
CA SER A 143 -8.26 -12.94 -15.47
C SER A 143 -7.02 -12.21 -16.03
N PRO A 144 -6.99 -11.86 -17.34
CA PRO A 144 -5.89 -11.09 -17.90
C PRO A 144 -5.74 -9.71 -17.26
N ARG A 145 -6.81 -9.17 -16.64
CA ARG A 145 -6.79 -7.90 -15.90
C ARG A 145 -6.04 -7.98 -14.57
N GLN A 146 -5.77 -9.18 -14.07
CA GLN A 146 -4.93 -9.43 -12.88
C GLN A 146 -3.50 -9.83 -13.23
N ARG A 147 -3.17 -9.85 -14.53
CA ARG A 147 -1.86 -10.26 -15.02
C ARG A 147 -1.03 -9.05 -15.43
N PHE A 148 0.19 -9.03 -14.94
CA PHE A 148 1.16 -7.95 -15.13
C PHE A 148 2.54 -8.53 -15.43
N THR A 149 3.39 -7.75 -16.10
CA THR A 149 4.80 -8.10 -16.31
C THR A 149 5.68 -6.91 -15.98
N MET A 150 6.80 -7.15 -15.29
CA MET A 150 7.82 -6.13 -15.06
C MET A 150 8.85 -6.18 -16.19
N ALA A 151 9.01 -5.07 -16.90
CA ALA A 151 10.05 -4.89 -17.90
C ALA A 151 11.40 -4.51 -17.25
N ALA A 152 12.49 -4.62 -18.02
CA ALA A 152 13.84 -4.34 -17.52
C ALA A 152 14.05 -2.88 -17.07
N ASN A 153 13.26 -1.93 -17.59
CA ASN A 153 13.26 -0.52 -17.19
C ASN A 153 12.37 -0.23 -15.97
N GLY A 154 11.82 -1.26 -15.32
CA GLY A 154 10.96 -1.15 -14.16
C GLY A 154 9.49 -0.86 -14.49
N GLU A 155 9.10 -0.73 -15.75
CA GLU A 155 7.69 -0.61 -16.12
C GLU A 155 6.93 -1.88 -15.74
N ILE A 156 5.76 -1.72 -15.12
CA ILE A 156 4.83 -2.83 -14.91
C ILE A 156 3.70 -2.70 -15.91
N ARG A 157 3.66 -3.62 -16.88
CA ARG A 157 2.68 -3.59 -17.97
C ARG A 157 1.52 -4.51 -17.70
N SER A 158 0.31 -4.10 -18.05
CA SER A 158 -0.86 -4.99 -18.02
C SER A 158 -0.77 -6.02 -19.15
N GLN A 159 -1.12 -7.28 -18.88
CA GLN A 159 -1.25 -8.26 -19.96
C GLN A 159 -2.61 -8.16 -20.68
N ALA A 160 -3.60 -7.49 -20.09
CA ALA A 160 -4.85 -7.17 -20.77
C ALA A 160 -4.63 -6.18 -21.92
N ASP A 161 -3.67 -5.25 -21.76
CA ASP A 161 -3.20 -4.32 -22.78
C ASP A 161 -1.74 -3.95 -22.51
N GLY A 162 -0.82 -4.51 -23.32
CA GLY A 162 0.63 -4.32 -23.15
C GLY A 162 1.14 -2.90 -23.41
N ALA A 163 0.30 -2.00 -23.92
CA ALA A 163 0.59 -0.58 -24.03
C ALA A 163 0.25 0.21 -22.76
N LYS A 164 -0.33 -0.43 -21.73
CA LYS A 164 -0.68 0.19 -20.45
C LYS A 164 0.28 -0.19 -19.35
N CYS A 165 0.77 0.82 -18.66
CA CYS A 165 1.70 0.73 -17.54
C CYS A 165 1.02 1.14 -16.24
N LEU A 166 1.34 0.44 -15.16
CA LEU A 166 1.00 0.84 -13.80
C LEU A 166 1.63 2.21 -13.53
N THR A 167 0.79 3.18 -13.19
CA THR A 167 1.13 4.60 -13.18
C THR A 167 0.69 5.24 -11.86
N ILE A 168 1.62 5.98 -11.25
CA ILE A 168 1.37 6.80 -10.08
C ILE A 168 0.73 8.13 -10.49
N GLY A 169 -0.32 8.55 -9.77
CA GLY A 169 -0.99 9.82 -9.97
C GLY A 169 -0.08 11.04 -9.82
N VAL A 170 -0.48 12.18 -10.41
CA VAL A 170 0.26 13.44 -10.29
C VAL A 170 0.11 14.02 -8.89
N GLU A 171 -1.13 14.06 -8.41
CA GLU A 171 -1.49 14.74 -7.18
C GLU A 171 -1.10 13.92 -5.95
N ALA A 172 -0.47 14.59 -4.99
CA ALA A 172 -0.18 14.06 -3.68
C ALA A 172 -1.12 14.68 -2.66
N HIS A 173 -1.65 13.83 -1.78
CA HIS A 173 -2.49 14.24 -0.66
C HIS A 173 -1.83 13.81 0.65
N GLU A 174 -2.00 14.61 1.70
CA GLU A 174 -1.54 14.24 3.04
C GLU A 174 -2.43 13.13 3.60
N ALA A 175 -1.82 12.00 3.94
CA ALA A 175 -2.43 10.82 4.54
C ALA A 175 -2.25 10.78 6.08
N GLY A 176 -1.74 11.87 6.65
CA GLY A 176 -1.54 12.08 8.08
C GLY A 176 -0.08 12.36 8.47
N ASN A 177 0.15 12.54 9.77
CA ASN A 177 1.47 12.77 10.35
C ASN A 177 1.71 11.77 11.47
N ARG A 178 2.81 11.00 11.41
CA ARG A 178 3.26 10.18 12.54
C ARG A 178 4.04 10.99 13.57
N VAL A 179 4.81 11.97 13.09
CA VAL A 179 5.55 12.94 13.90
C VAL A 179 5.44 14.32 13.24
N PRO A 180 5.51 15.42 14.02
CA PRO A 180 5.48 16.77 13.46
C PRO A 180 6.56 16.96 12.38
N GLY A 181 6.17 17.47 11.21
CA GLY A 181 7.10 17.76 10.12
C GLY A 181 7.48 16.58 9.23
N GLN A 182 6.86 15.41 9.40
CA GLN A 182 7.03 14.26 8.49
C GLN A 182 5.66 13.79 7.96
N PRO A 183 5.11 14.50 6.96
CA PRO A 183 3.85 14.10 6.35
C PRO A 183 3.99 12.76 5.67
N TRP A 184 2.93 11.98 5.78
CA TRP A 184 2.70 10.80 4.97
C TRP A 184 1.87 11.24 3.78
N LEU A 185 2.22 10.75 2.60
CA LEU A 185 1.63 11.17 1.34
C LEU A 185 1.00 9.96 0.67
N GLN A 186 -0.12 10.19 -0.02
CA GLN A 186 -0.75 9.23 -0.89
C GLN A 186 -1.03 9.81 -2.27
N ARG A 187 -1.06 8.93 -3.28
CA ARG A 187 -1.43 9.26 -4.67
C ARG A 187 -2.26 8.13 -5.27
N ALA A 188 -3.04 8.45 -6.29
CA ALA A 188 -3.77 7.44 -7.07
C ALA A 188 -2.83 6.38 -7.69
N LEU A 189 -3.29 5.12 -7.72
CA LEU A 189 -2.67 4.04 -8.50
C LEU A 189 -3.59 3.64 -9.65
N THR A 190 -3.11 3.82 -10.87
CA THR A 190 -3.89 3.61 -12.09
C THR A 190 -3.08 2.85 -13.13
N VAL A 191 -3.69 2.53 -14.26
CA VAL A 191 -2.97 2.12 -15.47
C VAL A 191 -3.24 3.11 -16.60
N SER A 192 -2.17 3.58 -17.23
CA SER A 192 -2.19 4.59 -18.29
C SER A 192 -1.21 4.19 -19.39
N SER A 193 -1.26 4.84 -20.56
CA SER A 193 -0.32 4.55 -21.65
C SER A 193 1.14 4.64 -21.18
N CYS A 194 1.91 3.60 -21.50
CA CYS A 194 3.34 3.56 -21.24
C CYS A 194 4.03 4.70 -22.00
N SER A 195 4.82 5.52 -21.31
CA SER A 195 5.48 6.68 -21.89
C SER A 195 6.79 6.98 -21.19
N LEU A 196 7.86 7.21 -21.96
CA LEU A 196 9.14 7.65 -21.41
C LEU A 196 9.04 9.01 -20.70
N ALA A 197 8.11 9.87 -21.11
CA ALA A 197 7.86 11.13 -20.42
C ALA A 197 7.25 10.93 -19.02
N GLU A 198 6.61 9.78 -18.80
CA GLU A 198 5.99 9.41 -17.53
C GLU A 198 6.85 8.41 -16.74
N ALA A 199 8.08 8.14 -17.17
CA ALA A 199 8.98 7.17 -16.53
C ALA A 199 9.11 7.37 -15.00
N PRO A 200 9.22 8.60 -14.45
CA PRO A 200 9.27 8.78 -13.00
C PRO A 200 8.07 8.16 -12.26
N ARG A 201 6.89 8.15 -12.89
CA ARG A 201 5.62 7.63 -12.33
C ARG A 201 5.28 6.22 -12.78
N GLN A 202 6.02 5.66 -13.74
CA GLN A 202 5.79 4.35 -14.34
C GLN A 202 6.93 3.36 -14.10
N SER A 203 8.02 3.77 -13.45
CA SER A 203 9.12 2.90 -13.07
C SER A 203 8.98 2.41 -11.62
N TRP A 204 9.09 1.10 -11.45
CA TRP A 204 8.89 0.40 -10.18
C TRP A 204 10.08 -0.51 -9.87
N ARG A 205 10.22 -0.86 -8.59
CA ARG A 205 11.16 -1.86 -8.09
C ARG A 205 10.53 -2.68 -6.97
N LEU A 206 11.06 -3.88 -6.76
CA LEU A 206 10.75 -4.67 -5.57
C LEU A 206 11.78 -4.35 -4.48
N SER A 207 11.32 -3.87 -3.33
CA SER A 207 12.17 -3.62 -2.16
C SER A 207 11.82 -4.57 -1.03
N ALA A 208 12.81 -4.93 -0.22
CA ALA A 208 12.53 -5.61 1.03
C ALA A 208 11.80 -4.64 1.97
N PRO A 209 10.77 -5.08 2.72
CA PRO A 209 10.35 -4.36 3.91
C PRO A 209 11.58 -4.35 4.83
N GLY A 210 12.10 -3.17 5.18
CA GLY A 210 13.35 -3.04 5.92
C GLY A 210 13.39 -3.89 7.20
N PRO A 211 14.58 -4.16 7.77
CA PRO A 211 14.68 -4.96 8.99
C PRO A 211 13.85 -4.31 10.11
N ASP A 212 13.15 -5.14 10.89
CA ASP A 212 12.55 -4.72 12.15
C ASP A 212 13.70 -4.22 13.04
N PRO A 213 13.74 -2.94 13.44
CA PRO A 213 14.66 -2.51 14.48
C PRO A 213 14.12 -3.12 15.78
N SER A 214 14.68 -4.29 16.11
CA SER A 214 14.51 -5.02 17.37
C SER A 214 14.50 -4.09 18.59
#